data_AF-A0A932GVH3-F1
#
_entry.id   AF-A0A932GVH3-F1
#
_cell.length_a   1.000
_cell.length_b   1.000
_cell.length_c   1.000
_cell.angle_alpha   90.00
_cell.angle_beta   90.00
_cell.angle_gamma   90.00
#
_symmetry.space_group_name_H-M   'P 1'
#
loop_
_entity.id
_entity.type
_entity.pdbx_description
1 polymer ?
#
loop_
_entity_poly.entity_id
_entity_poly.type
_entity_poly.pdbx_seq_one_letter_code
_entity_poly.pdbx_strand_id
1 'polypeptide(L)'
;MSPELTNARAFIGQTVEVTIDRPLGSAHPERGFTYPVNYGFIPNSLAPDGEELDAYILGIFEPLENFTGQCIAVIHRLDDNDDKLVV
;
A
#
# COMPACT_ATOMS: atom_id res chain seq x y z
N MET A 1 13.08 19.16 -12.45
CA MET A 1 11.63 18.98 -12.23
C MET A 1 11.50 18.27 -10.91
N SER A 2 10.83 18.87 -9.92
CA SER A 2 10.45 18.13 -8.71
C SER A 2 9.50 17.01 -9.12
N PRO A 3 9.68 15.77 -8.65
CA PRO A 3 8.70 14.72 -8.92
C PRO A 3 7.33 15.17 -8.40
N GLU A 4 6.28 14.97 -9.20
CA GLU A 4 4.91 15.26 -8.76
C GLU A 4 4.55 14.29 -7.63
N LEU A 5 4.13 14.85 -6.49
CA LEU A 5 3.68 14.05 -5.36
C LEU A 5 2.38 13.32 -5.72
N THR A 6 2.31 12.06 -5.33
CA THR A 6 1.19 11.18 -5.60
C THR A 6 0.04 11.52 -4.65
N ASN A 7 -1.11 11.89 -5.20
CA ASN A 7 -2.32 12.08 -4.40
C ASN A 7 -3.06 10.75 -4.25
N ALA A 8 -2.97 10.12 -3.07
CA ALA A 8 -3.58 8.83 -2.78
C ALA A 8 -5.09 8.78 -3.10
N ARG A 9 -5.83 9.88 -2.89
CA ARG A 9 -7.28 9.94 -3.16
C ARG A 9 -7.63 9.84 -4.63
N ALA A 10 -6.69 10.15 -5.54
CA ALA A 10 -6.90 10.01 -6.97
C ALA A 10 -7.00 8.54 -7.43
N PHE A 11 -6.57 7.59 -6.57
CA PHE A 11 -6.62 6.16 -6.87
C PHE A 11 -7.97 5.53 -6.56
N ILE A 12 -8.85 6.17 -5.79
CA ILE A 12 -10.16 5.59 -5.46
C ILE A 12 -10.95 5.30 -6.75
N GLY A 13 -11.35 4.05 -6.93
CA GLY A 13 -12.04 3.54 -8.12
C GLY A 13 -11.11 3.11 -9.27
N GLN A 14 -9.80 3.34 -9.16
CA GLN A 14 -8.83 2.93 -10.18
C GLN A 14 -8.31 1.51 -9.91
N THR A 15 -8.03 0.78 -11.00
CA THR A 15 -7.27 -0.46 -10.93
C THR A 15 -5.79 -0.13 -10.76
N VAL A 16 -5.15 -0.76 -9.79
CA VAL A 16 -3.74 -0.57 -9.44
C VAL A 16 -3.00 -1.90 -9.43
N GLU A 17 -1.69 -1.84 -9.68
CA GLU A 17 -0.77 -2.95 -9.49
C GLU A 17 0.03 -2.72 -8.21
N VAL A 18 0.03 -3.74 -7.33
CA VAL A 18 0.68 -3.71 -6.02
C VAL A 18 1.75 -4.79 -5.99
N THR A 19 2.98 -4.42 -5.65
CA THR A 19 4.05 -5.36 -5.33
C THR A 19 4.05 -5.62 -3.83
N ILE A 20 3.99 -6.90 -3.44
CA ILE A 20 3.86 -7.30 -2.03
C ILE A 20 5.24 -7.53 -1.44
N ASP A 21 5.59 -6.75 -0.42
CA ASP A 21 6.86 -6.86 0.31
C ASP A 21 6.68 -7.42 1.74
N ARG A 22 5.42 -7.48 2.21
CA ARG A 22 5.00 -8.08 3.48
C ARG A 22 3.79 -8.99 3.24
N PRO A 23 4.02 -10.24 2.81
CA PRO A 23 2.95 -11.19 2.58
C PRO A 23 2.16 -11.51 3.86
N LEU A 24 0.90 -11.91 3.71
CA LEU A 24 0.07 -12.36 4.82
C LEU A 24 0.80 -13.44 5.64
N GLY A 25 0.82 -13.26 6.96
CA GLY A 25 1.47 -14.18 7.91
C GLY A 25 2.98 -13.98 8.05
N SER A 26 3.61 -13.11 7.25
CA SER A 26 5.02 -12.76 7.44
C SER A 26 5.24 -12.01 8.76
N ALA A 27 6.39 -12.24 9.39
CA ALA A 27 6.83 -11.48 10.55
C ALA A 27 7.43 -10.14 10.11
N HIS A 28 7.17 -9.08 10.87
CA HIS A 28 7.81 -7.81 10.62
C HIS A 28 9.34 -7.92 10.87
N PRO A 29 10.21 -7.44 9.96
CA PRO A 29 11.66 -7.62 10.08
C PRO A 29 12.26 -7.12 11.40
N GLU A 30 11.77 -5.97 11.88
CA GLU A 30 12.28 -5.31 13.08
C GLU A 30 11.32 -5.31 14.29
N ARG A 31 10.10 -5.83 14.14
CA ARG A 31 9.03 -5.70 15.13
C ARG A 31 8.42 -7.06 15.42
N GLY A 32 8.01 -7.29 16.67
CA GLY A 32 7.54 -8.61 17.13
C GLY A 32 6.12 -8.99 16.70
N PHE A 33 5.60 -8.44 15.60
CA PHE A 33 4.24 -8.72 15.11
C PHE A 33 4.26 -9.35 13.72
N THR A 34 3.13 -9.96 13.34
CA THR A 34 2.91 -10.55 12.03
C THR A 34 1.87 -9.75 11.24
N TYR A 35 2.01 -9.74 9.92
CA TYR A 35 1.06 -9.07 9.03
C TYR A 35 -0.22 -9.92 8.87
N PRO A 36 -1.41 -9.42 9.27
CA PRO A 36 -2.65 -10.19 9.18
C PRO A 36 -3.28 -10.15 7.78
N VAL A 37 -2.74 -9.32 6.89
CA VAL A 37 -3.17 -9.11 5.50
C VAL A 37 -1.92 -8.95 4.63
N ASN A 38 -2.05 -9.06 3.31
CA ASN A 38 -0.94 -8.73 2.42
C ASN A 38 -0.73 -7.21 2.41
N TYR A 39 0.53 -6.79 2.48
CA TYR A 39 0.95 -5.41 2.45
C TYR A 39 2.08 -5.23 1.43
N GLY A 40 2.00 -4.13 0.71
CA GLY A 40 2.91 -3.80 -0.37
C GLY A 40 2.82 -2.34 -0.75
N PHE A 41 3.33 -2.02 -1.94
CA PHE A 41 3.41 -0.65 -2.45
C PHE A 41 3.08 -0.58 -3.93
N ILE A 42 2.76 0.62 -4.41
CA ILE A 42 2.54 0.91 -5.83
C ILE A 42 3.90 1.28 -6.47
N PRO A 43 4.43 0.47 -7.40
CA PRO A 43 5.73 0.74 -8.02
C PRO A 43 5.75 2.07 -8.78
N ASN A 44 6.86 2.80 -8.71
CA ASN A 44 7.07 4.10 -9.36
C ASN A 44 6.08 5.21 -8.92
N SER A 45 5.43 5.04 -7.77
CA SER A 45 4.72 6.14 -7.11
C SER A 45 5.67 6.89 -6.17
N LEU A 46 5.34 8.14 -5.86
CA LEU A 46 6.06 8.94 -4.88
C LEU A 46 5.07 9.59 -3.93
N ALA A 47 4.95 9.06 -2.72
CA ALA A 47 4.14 9.63 -1.66
C ALA A 47 4.79 10.92 -1.09
N PRO A 48 4.02 11.76 -0.37
CA PRO A 48 4.52 13.02 0.19
C PRO A 48 5.68 12.88 1.19
N ASP A 49 5.89 11.71 1.77
CA ASP A 49 7.00 11.39 2.67
C ASP A 49 8.30 11.03 1.93
N GLY A 50 8.25 10.84 0.61
CA GLY A 50 9.39 10.50 -0.24
C GLY A 50 9.56 9.00 -0.52
N GLU A 51 8.67 8.15 -0.01
CA GLU A 51 8.63 6.71 -0.29
C GLU A 51 7.55 6.36 -1.33
N GLU A 52 7.43 5.08 -1.68
CA GLU A 52 6.34 4.61 -2.54
C GLU A 52 5.01 4.59 -1.77
N LEU A 53 3.90 4.74 -2.48
CA LEU A 53 2.57 4.71 -1.88
C LEU A 53 2.19 3.28 -1.48
N ASP A 54 1.99 3.06 -0.18
CA ASP A 54 1.66 1.75 0.36
C ASP A 54 0.20 1.34 0.13
N ALA A 55 -0.05 0.03 0.13
CA ALA A 55 -1.36 -0.57 -0.06
C ALA A 55 -1.56 -1.82 0.80
N TYR A 56 -2.78 -1.96 1.34
CA TYR A 56 -3.28 -3.19 1.95
C TYR A 56 -4.20 -3.93 0.98
N ILE A 57 -4.01 -5.25 0.86
CA ILE A 57 -4.91 -6.10 0.09
C ILE A 57 -5.91 -6.78 1.04
N LEU A 58 -7.20 -6.48 0.88
CA LEU A 58 -8.26 -7.06 1.69
C LEU A 58 -9.06 -8.13 0.93
N GLY A 59 -9.60 -9.10 1.65
CA GLY A 59 -10.45 -10.15 1.07
C GLY A 59 -9.71 -11.33 0.43
N ILE A 60 -8.38 -11.30 0.41
CA ILE A 60 -7.53 -12.42 -0.02
C ILE A 60 -6.81 -13.01 1.21
N PHE A 61 -6.97 -14.31 1.43
CA PHE A 61 -6.51 -15.01 2.65
C PHE A 61 -5.34 -15.95 2.40
N GLU A 62 -4.55 -15.68 1.37
CA GLU A 62 -3.31 -16.37 1.04
C GLU A 62 -2.16 -15.36 0.86
N PRO A 63 -0.90 -15.72 1.13
CA PRO A 63 0.24 -14.86 0.87
C PRO A 63 0.41 -14.60 -0.63
N LEU A 64 0.71 -13.36 -1.00
CA LEU A 64 0.87 -12.92 -2.39
C LEU A 64 2.28 -12.38 -2.66
N GLU A 65 2.69 -12.41 -3.92
CA GLU A 65 3.88 -11.69 -4.41
C GLU A 65 3.50 -10.40 -5.17
N ASN A 66 2.40 -10.43 -5.92
CA ASN A 66 1.86 -9.30 -6.67
C ASN A 66 0.33 -9.36 -6.65
N PHE A 67 -0.32 -8.20 -6.77
CA PHE A 67 -1.78 -8.12 -6.86
C PHE A 67 -2.22 -7.00 -7.81
N THR A 68 -3.29 -7.26 -8.57
CA THR A 68 -3.97 -6.24 -9.38
C THR A 68 -5.42 -6.16 -8.94
N GLY A 69 -5.85 -4.99 -8.49
CA GLY A 69 -7.19 -4.81 -7.94
C GLY A 69 -7.64 -3.35 -7.96
N GLN A 70 -8.90 -3.10 -7.64
CA GLN A 70 -9.44 -1.75 -7.58
C GLN A 70 -9.17 -1.16 -6.20
N CYS A 71 -8.57 0.03 -6.13
CA CYS A 71 -8.49 0.77 -4.89
C CYS A 71 -9.89 1.24 -4.48
N ILE A 72 -10.38 0.79 -3.33
CA ILE A 72 -11.74 1.05 -2.84
C ILE A 72 -11.78 2.14 -1.76
N ALA A 73 -10.66 2.39 -1.09
CA ALA A 73 -10.56 3.41 -0.04
C ALA A 73 -9.11 3.87 0.17
N VAL A 74 -8.97 4.97 0.91
CA VAL A 74 -7.70 5.51 1.39
C VAL A 74 -7.77 5.65 2.90
N ILE A 75 -6.75 5.13 3.60
CA ILE A 75 -6.52 5.38 5.01
C ILE A 75 -5.71 6.67 5.10
N HIS A 76 -6.32 7.71 5.65
CA HIS A 76 -5.66 9.00 5.87
C HIS A 76 -5.06 9.05 7.28
N ARG A 77 -3.75 9.25 7.38
CA ARG A 77 -3.07 9.43 8.67
C ARG A 77 -3.12 10.90 9.08
N LEU A 78 -3.31 11.14 10.37
CA LEU A 78 -3.48 12.50 10.93
C LEU A 78 -2.18 13.06 11.52
N ASP A 79 -1.19 12.18 11.74
CA ASP A 79 0.06 12.46 12.44
C ASP A 79 1.28 12.56 11.50
N ASP A 80 1.16 12.08 10.25
CA ASP A 80 2.13 12.27 9.17
C ASP A 80 1.45 12.31 7.79
N ASN A 81 2.23 12.34 6.71
CA ASN A 81 1.75 12.45 5.33
C ASN A 81 1.85 11.12 4.57
N ASP A 82 1.64 10.00 5.27
CA ASP A 82 1.78 8.64 4.76
C ASP A 82 0.39 7.99 4.64
N ASP A 83 -0.37 8.44 3.64
CA ASP A 83 -1.67 7.85 3.28
C ASP A 83 -1.46 6.44 2.70
N LYS A 84 -2.36 5.50 2.98
CA LYS A 84 -2.29 4.13 2.47
C LYS A 84 -3.53 3.75 1.68
N LEU A 85 -3.36 3.01 0.59
CA LEU A 85 -4.46 2.49 -0.21
C LEU A 85 -5.06 1.23 0.42
N VAL A 86 -6.36 1.04 0.20
CA VAL A 86 -7.05 -0.22 0.45
C VAL A 86 -7.52 -0.75 -0.90
N VAL A 87 -6.98 -1.91 -1.27
CA VAL A 87 -7.18 -2.56 -2.56
C VAL A 87 -7.81 -3.94 -2.36
#